data_AF-A0A925X288-F1
#
_entry.id   AF-A0A925X288-F1
#
_cell.length_a   1.000
_cell.length_b   1.000
_cell.length_c   1.000
_cell.angle_alpha   90.00
_cell.angle_beta   90.00
_cell.angle_gamma   90.00
#
_symmetry.space_group_name_H-M   'P 1'
#
loop_
_entity.id
_entity.type
_entity.pdbx_description
1 polymer ?
#
loop_
_entity_poly.entity_id
_entity_poly.type
_entity_poly.pdbx_seq_one_letter_code
_entity_poly.pdbx_strand_id
1 'polypeptide(L)'
;GSDRFTGGAGNDTVDYSKRSTPINVDDLRDIVSGDEHDSVVDVVETLIGTAGDDRVHLSSPPENDRGILVELFGGPGNDQLVLTPFIGNVSIHGGDGNDVMSDNAFDDLANEANFFGDAGDDVTQASSYPCIRIIHGGTGIDTADYTRSVGGTNLSLNNIADDFTPPRIGDGGTLFGNIFDDVENLVGTGNGQNNLTGSDGDNVLTTYGAAPSSILGLGGNDVITGTGPRSDIVGGTSVDTVDGGAGIDAVENDPRDSIVNTESIFALPAGTAQPRAITRARPPAASSRLVGKKLIVYGSTGDDVIRITQTSQGMAVSINADTKVYPTASVKTISLNAQAGNDRVYMFKKNGTGRVTRQTALYGGDGNDTLQVGDAATMLSGNLSGGHALFGGSGNDLLVGGNGRDYLDGGDQNSAAASSVDTDDGRDTLVGALGNDIVDLKARNAATTIRFNDSKSGNAAEDVIDGIENVFGGRGADDIIGDVGSNMINSGIGNDTIHGGSGLDRIYPSDGVDLVFVNDDTSYDFVSLNDRDADRCFFSEGIDVVGRDNLDELNPP
;
A
#
# COMPACT_ATOMS: atom_id res chain seq x y z
N GLY A 1 -7.50 12.30 -44.43
CA GLY A 1 -6.32 12.00 -45.25
C GLY A 1 -5.13 12.04 -44.32
N SER A 2 -4.02 12.69 -44.68
CA SER A 2 -3.21 13.39 -43.67
C SER A 2 -3.33 14.86 -44.03
N ASP A 3 -4.44 15.44 -43.59
CA ASP A 3 -4.85 16.80 -43.88
C ASP A 3 -4.22 17.76 -42.88
N ARG A 4 -3.91 18.98 -43.32
CA ARG A 4 -3.27 20.00 -42.49
C ARG A 4 -4.16 21.22 -42.37
N PHE A 5 -4.58 21.56 -41.15
CA PHE A 5 -5.46 22.69 -40.87
C PHE A 5 -4.67 23.90 -40.34
N THR A 6 -4.99 25.08 -40.84
CA THR A 6 -4.46 26.38 -40.38
C THR A 6 -5.60 27.39 -40.35
N GLY A 7 -6.06 27.83 -39.18
CA GLY A 7 -7.23 28.71 -39.04
C GLY A 7 -6.91 30.18 -39.37
N GLY A 8 -5.76 30.68 -38.92
CA GLY A 8 -5.30 32.02 -39.25
C GLY A 8 -5.77 33.06 -38.24
N ALA A 9 -6.65 34.00 -38.63
CA ALA A 9 -7.12 35.05 -37.72
C ALA A 9 -8.63 34.96 -37.57
N GLY A 10 -9.12 34.81 -36.34
CA GLY A 10 -10.53 34.63 -36.06
C GLY A 10 -10.74 33.63 -34.93
N ASN A 11 -11.93 33.03 -34.90
CA ASN A 11 -12.22 31.83 -34.14
C ASN A 11 -12.51 30.74 -35.17
N ASP A 12 -11.60 29.78 -35.27
CA ASP A 12 -11.55 28.76 -36.29
C ASP A 12 -11.93 27.40 -35.69
N THR A 13 -12.74 26.64 -36.43
CA THR A 13 -13.29 25.36 -35.97
C THR A 13 -12.94 24.25 -36.96
N VAL A 14 -12.44 23.14 -36.44
CA VAL A 14 -12.33 21.86 -37.16
C VAL A 14 -13.42 20.93 -36.63
N ASP A 15 -14.30 20.49 -37.52
CA ASP A 15 -15.49 19.69 -37.17
C ASP A 15 -15.44 18.32 -37.86
N TYR A 16 -15.19 17.27 -37.06
CA TYR A 16 -15.18 15.89 -37.50
C TYR A 16 -16.50 15.15 -37.20
N SER A 17 -17.54 15.81 -36.68
CA SER A 17 -18.80 15.20 -36.20
C SER A 17 -19.60 14.44 -37.26
N LYS A 18 -19.28 14.63 -38.55
CA LYS A 18 -19.90 13.90 -39.68
C LYS A 18 -19.10 12.70 -40.13
N ARG A 19 -17.90 12.47 -39.59
CA ARG A 19 -17.09 11.29 -39.86
C ARG A 19 -17.65 10.09 -39.11
N SER A 20 -17.53 8.92 -39.72
CA SER A 20 -17.93 7.63 -39.13
C SER A 20 -16.75 6.83 -38.58
N THR A 21 -15.53 7.35 -38.72
CA THR A 21 -14.30 6.74 -38.24
C THR A 21 -13.70 7.66 -37.19
N PRO A 22 -13.29 7.13 -36.02
CA PRO A 22 -12.62 7.94 -35.01
C PRO A 22 -11.38 8.64 -35.53
N ILE A 23 -11.03 9.75 -34.88
CA ILE A 23 -9.84 10.54 -35.19
C ILE A 23 -8.72 10.24 -34.20
N ASN A 24 -7.50 10.34 -34.70
CA ASN A 24 -6.30 10.41 -33.87
C ASN A 24 -5.52 11.66 -34.28
N VAL A 25 -5.47 12.64 -33.40
CA VAL A 25 -4.84 13.95 -33.63
C VAL A 25 -3.67 14.09 -32.66
N ASP A 26 -2.46 13.84 -33.16
CA ASP A 26 -1.20 14.04 -32.44
C ASP A 26 -0.56 15.37 -32.88
N ASP A 27 -0.43 16.33 -31.95
CA ASP A 27 0.42 17.54 -31.91
C ASP A 27 0.68 18.32 -33.24
N LEU A 28 0.67 19.65 -33.15
CA LEU A 28 0.96 20.61 -34.22
C LEU A 28 2.39 20.50 -34.82
N ARG A 29 3.21 19.49 -34.45
CA ARG A 29 4.54 19.21 -35.01
C ARG A 29 4.89 17.71 -35.08
N ASP A 30 4.57 17.12 -36.23
CA ASP A 30 5.38 16.10 -36.94
C ASP A 30 5.15 14.59 -36.64
N ILE A 31 4.46 13.94 -37.60
CA ILE A 31 4.69 12.62 -38.22
C ILE A 31 5.17 11.45 -37.32
N VAL A 32 4.25 10.56 -36.89
CA VAL A 32 4.54 9.12 -36.68
C VAL A 32 3.35 8.26 -37.13
N SER A 33 3.63 7.08 -37.71
CA SER A 33 2.77 6.31 -38.60
C SER A 33 1.73 5.39 -37.96
N GLY A 34 0.48 5.51 -38.41
CA GLY A 34 -0.61 4.51 -38.27
C GLY A 34 -1.96 5.19 -38.05
N ASP A 35 -2.83 5.23 -39.08
CA ASP A 35 -4.19 5.80 -39.14
C ASP A 35 -4.22 7.28 -39.64
N GLU A 36 -5.37 7.91 -39.90
CA GLU A 36 -5.44 9.22 -40.59
C GLU A 36 -4.94 10.38 -39.70
N HIS A 37 -3.62 10.56 -39.67
CA HIS A 37 -2.88 11.61 -38.95
C HIS A 37 -3.10 13.00 -39.57
N ASP A 38 -4.24 13.61 -39.31
CA ASP A 38 -4.51 15.01 -39.66
C ASP A 38 -3.81 15.93 -38.63
N SER A 39 -2.99 16.87 -39.09
CA SER A 39 -2.31 17.84 -38.22
C SER A 39 -3.03 19.18 -38.24
N VAL A 40 -3.53 19.63 -37.11
CA VAL A 40 -3.86 21.05 -36.91
C VAL A 40 -2.54 21.76 -36.63
N VAL A 41 -2.16 22.81 -37.35
CA VAL A 41 -0.78 23.36 -37.25
C VAL A 41 -0.69 24.85 -36.93
N ASP A 42 -1.74 25.63 -37.13
CA ASP A 42 -1.79 27.03 -36.67
C ASP A 42 -3.23 27.41 -36.31
N VAL A 43 -3.42 27.98 -35.11
CA VAL A 43 -4.57 28.79 -34.69
C VAL A 43 -5.93 28.16 -35.05
N VAL A 44 -6.26 27.04 -34.42
CA VAL A 44 -7.63 26.51 -34.40
C VAL A 44 -8.04 26.47 -32.95
N GLU A 45 -9.08 27.23 -32.63
CA GLU A 45 -9.59 27.38 -31.28
C GLU A 45 -10.50 26.22 -30.90
N THR A 46 -11.30 25.72 -31.84
CA THR A 46 -12.29 24.69 -31.55
C THR A 46 -12.04 23.43 -32.37
N LEU A 47 -11.97 22.28 -31.70
CA LEU A 47 -11.98 20.97 -32.33
C LEU A 47 -13.18 20.17 -31.84
N ILE A 48 -13.95 19.61 -32.78
CA ILE A 48 -15.08 18.72 -32.52
C ILE A 48 -14.74 17.35 -33.09
N GLY A 49 -14.73 16.33 -32.24
CA GLY A 49 -14.52 14.94 -32.59
C GLY A 49 -15.71 14.30 -33.30
N THR A 50 -15.70 12.98 -33.31
CA THR A 50 -16.61 12.12 -34.07
C THR A 50 -17.72 11.59 -33.17
N ALA A 51 -18.15 10.35 -33.41
CA ALA A 51 -19.12 9.64 -32.58
C ALA A 51 -18.57 8.27 -32.13
N GLY A 52 -17.25 8.12 -32.14
CA GLY A 52 -16.57 6.97 -31.57
C GLY A 52 -15.21 7.40 -31.01
N ASP A 53 -14.57 6.47 -30.31
CA ASP A 53 -13.41 6.69 -29.44
C ASP A 53 -12.24 7.44 -30.10
N ASP A 54 -12.20 8.74 -29.86
CA ASP A 54 -11.23 9.68 -30.41
C ASP A 54 -10.01 9.84 -29.51
N ARG A 55 -8.87 10.15 -30.12
CA ARG A 55 -7.65 10.53 -29.40
C ARG A 55 -7.19 11.89 -29.87
N VAL A 56 -7.07 12.83 -28.94
CA VAL A 56 -6.66 14.20 -29.24
C VAL A 56 -5.57 14.63 -28.28
N HIS A 57 -4.38 14.91 -28.81
CA HIS A 57 -3.24 15.43 -28.08
C HIS A 57 -2.93 16.86 -28.55
N LEU A 58 -3.11 17.84 -27.68
CA LEU A 58 -2.78 19.24 -27.95
C LEU A 58 -1.47 19.68 -27.32
N SER A 59 -0.77 20.62 -27.95
CA SER A 59 0.35 21.35 -27.35
C SER A 59 0.07 22.85 -27.28
N SER A 60 0.92 23.58 -26.54
CA SER A 60 0.82 25.04 -26.38
C SER A 60 0.62 25.79 -27.70
N PRO A 61 -0.32 26.74 -27.76
CA PRO A 61 -0.42 27.65 -28.89
C PRO A 61 0.82 28.56 -28.98
N PRO A 62 1.10 29.14 -30.16
CA PRO A 62 2.13 30.16 -30.34
C PRO A 62 2.00 31.31 -29.33
N GLU A 63 3.12 31.94 -28.96
CA GLU A 63 3.14 32.98 -27.90
C GLU A 63 2.13 34.12 -28.09
N ASN A 64 1.83 34.48 -29.33
CA ASN A 64 0.86 35.52 -29.70
C ASN A 64 -0.60 35.15 -29.43
N ASP A 65 -0.92 33.86 -29.26
CA ASP A 65 -2.28 33.32 -29.21
C ASP A 65 -2.62 32.69 -27.85
N ARG A 66 -1.69 32.74 -26.89
CA ARG A 66 -1.87 32.21 -25.51
C ARG A 66 -2.97 32.88 -24.68
N GLY A 67 -3.59 33.95 -25.20
CA GLY A 67 -4.73 34.62 -24.57
C GLY A 67 -6.10 34.16 -25.10
N ILE A 68 -6.12 33.25 -26.07
CA ILE A 68 -7.33 32.72 -26.70
C ILE A 68 -7.76 31.45 -25.95
N LEU A 69 -9.07 31.26 -25.80
CA LEU A 69 -9.65 30.03 -25.25
C LEU A 69 -9.62 28.95 -26.32
N VAL A 70 -9.01 27.81 -26.01
CA VAL A 70 -9.10 26.59 -26.82
C VAL A 70 -10.20 25.70 -26.27
N GLU A 71 -11.08 25.21 -27.15
CA GLU A 71 -12.21 24.34 -26.83
C GLU A 71 -12.05 22.99 -27.54
N LEU A 72 -12.09 21.90 -26.77
CA LEU A 72 -12.10 20.54 -27.28
C LEU A 72 -13.43 19.88 -26.95
N PHE A 73 -14.02 19.20 -27.93
CA PHE A 73 -15.21 18.37 -27.77
C PHE A 73 -14.90 16.99 -28.33
N GLY A 74 -14.90 15.95 -27.49
CA GLY A 74 -14.74 14.55 -27.92
C GLY A 74 -15.96 14.09 -28.73
N GLY A 75 -17.14 14.22 -28.14
CA GLY A 75 -18.41 13.79 -28.74
C GLY A 75 -18.87 12.49 -28.10
N PRO A 76 -19.72 11.68 -28.76
CA PRO A 76 -20.02 10.36 -28.26
C PRO A 76 -18.83 9.40 -28.46
N GLY A 77 -18.51 8.57 -27.47
CA GLY A 77 -17.35 7.66 -27.53
C GLY A 77 -16.65 7.57 -26.19
N ASN A 78 -15.63 6.73 -26.07
CA ASN A 78 -14.70 6.81 -24.95
C ASN A 78 -13.42 7.52 -25.42
N ASP A 79 -13.39 8.83 -25.24
CA ASP A 79 -12.41 9.71 -25.83
C ASP A 79 -11.21 9.93 -24.90
N GLN A 80 -10.05 10.18 -25.51
CA GLN A 80 -8.81 10.50 -24.79
C GLN A 80 -8.33 11.89 -25.20
N LEU A 81 -8.49 12.86 -24.31
CA LEU A 81 -8.25 14.28 -24.56
C LEU A 81 -7.10 14.77 -23.67
N VAL A 82 -5.91 14.91 -24.27
CA VAL A 82 -4.66 15.13 -23.52
C VAL A 82 -4.03 16.47 -23.89
N LEU A 83 -3.73 17.27 -22.88
CA LEU A 83 -2.93 18.48 -23.00
C LEU A 83 -1.47 18.16 -22.70
N THR A 84 -0.61 18.14 -23.72
CA THR A 84 0.85 18.26 -23.53
C THR A 84 1.19 19.72 -23.19
N PRO A 85 2.35 20.04 -22.57
CA PRO A 85 2.60 21.35 -21.93
C PRO A 85 1.93 22.52 -22.64
N PHE A 86 0.88 23.07 -22.01
CA PHE A 86 -0.06 24.00 -22.63
C PHE A 86 -0.06 25.33 -21.88
N ILE A 87 0.15 26.43 -22.60
CA ILE A 87 0.12 27.78 -22.03
C ILE A 87 -1.03 28.54 -22.69
N GLY A 88 -2.12 28.72 -21.95
CA GLY A 88 -3.32 29.43 -22.39
C GLY A 88 -4.55 29.02 -21.60
N ASN A 89 -5.73 29.52 -21.99
CA ASN A 89 -6.99 29.06 -21.41
C ASN A 89 -7.55 27.90 -22.24
N VAL A 90 -8.09 26.89 -21.57
CA VAL A 90 -8.60 25.70 -22.25
C VAL A 90 -9.89 25.19 -21.59
N SER A 91 -10.82 24.73 -22.41
CA SER A 91 -12.03 24.03 -22.02
C SER A 91 -12.04 22.68 -22.74
N ILE A 92 -12.12 21.59 -21.99
CA ILE A 92 -12.22 20.24 -22.55
C ILE A 92 -13.57 19.66 -22.17
N HIS A 93 -14.27 19.14 -23.17
CA HIS A 93 -15.55 18.44 -23.04
C HIS A 93 -15.36 17.02 -23.57
N GLY A 94 -15.55 16.03 -22.71
CA GLY A 94 -15.56 14.61 -23.07
C GLY A 94 -16.72 14.31 -24.01
N GLY A 95 -17.93 14.37 -23.48
CA GLY A 95 -19.17 14.18 -24.22
C GLY A 95 -19.97 12.99 -23.68
N ASP A 96 -20.49 12.14 -24.56
CA ASP A 96 -21.24 10.95 -24.10
C ASP A 96 -20.30 9.73 -24.11
N GLY A 97 -20.00 9.16 -22.95
CA GLY A 97 -19.19 7.95 -22.78
C GLY A 97 -18.22 8.10 -21.63
N ASN A 98 -17.29 7.16 -21.49
CA ASN A 98 -16.35 7.16 -20.36
C ASN A 98 -15.01 7.73 -20.84
N ASP A 99 -14.84 9.03 -20.64
CA ASP A 99 -13.76 9.82 -21.22
C ASP A 99 -12.58 9.96 -20.26
N VAL A 100 -11.39 10.11 -20.85
CA VAL A 100 -10.17 10.39 -20.11
C VAL A 100 -9.60 11.72 -20.58
N MET A 101 -9.65 12.70 -19.68
CA MET A 101 -9.06 14.02 -19.90
C MET A 101 -7.80 14.19 -19.07
N SER A 102 -6.77 14.84 -19.60
CA SER A 102 -5.51 14.97 -18.88
C SER A 102 -4.80 16.29 -19.12
N ASP A 103 -4.26 16.87 -18.04
CA ASP A 103 -3.11 17.76 -18.13
C ASP A 103 -1.80 16.97 -17.95
N ASN A 104 -0.87 17.12 -18.90
CA ASN A 104 0.50 16.58 -18.84
C ASN A 104 1.54 17.71 -18.73
N ALA A 105 1.13 18.87 -18.22
CA ALA A 105 1.94 20.07 -18.22
C ALA A 105 2.69 20.26 -16.89
N PHE A 106 4.02 20.17 -16.93
CA PHE A 106 4.91 20.48 -15.78
C PHE A 106 5.15 21.99 -15.58
N ASP A 107 4.54 22.84 -16.41
CA ASP A 107 4.73 24.30 -16.45
C ASP A 107 3.39 24.98 -16.80
N ASP A 108 2.41 24.81 -15.92
CA ASP A 108 1.08 25.40 -16.07
C ASP A 108 1.12 26.91 -15.80
N LEU A 109 1.43 27.66 -16.85
CA LEU A 109 1.13 29.09 -16.97
C LEU A 109 -0.29 29.32 -17.55
N ALA A 110 -1.12 28.27 -17.64
CA ALA A 110 -2.54 28.36 -17.97
C ALA A 110 -3.28 29.11 -16.85
N ASN A 111 -3.99 30.19 -17.18
CA ASN A 111 -4.68 30.98 -16.15
C ASN A 111 -5.97 30.29 -15.67
N GLU A 112 -6.66 29.52 -16.52
CA GLU A 112 -7.88 28.77 -16.21
C GLU A 112 -7.99 27.54 -17.13
N ALA A 113 -7.97 26.32 -16.58
CA ALA A 113 -8.23 25.08 -17.32
C ALA A 113 -9.51 24.43 -16.76
N ASN A 114 -10.50 24.25 -17.62
CA ASN A 114 -11.80 23.66 -17.27
C ASN A 114 -11.97 22.31 -17.97
N PHE A 115 -12.42 21.33 -17.21
CA PHE A 115 -12.69 19.97 -17.68
C PHE A 115 -14.15 19.64 -17.43
N PHE A 116 -14.82 19.10 -18.43
CA PHE A 116 -16.23 18.70 -18.40
C PHE A 116 -16.29 17.26 -18.90
N GLY A 117 -16.66 16.31 -18.04
CA GLY A 117 -16.90 14.91 -18.45
C GLY A 117 -18.15 14.79 -19.30
N ASP A 118 -19.20 15.54 -18.92
CA ASP A 118 -20.54 15.51 -19.50
C ASP A 118 -21.33 14.25 -19.10
N ALA A 119 -21.39 13.19 -19.89
CA ALA A 119 -22.22 12.02 -19.58
C ALA A 119 -21.47 10.70 -19.68
N GLY A 120 -21.18 10.09 -18.53
CA GLY A 120 -20.56 8.78 -18.39
C GLY A 120 -19.72 8.74 -17.12
N ASP A 121 -18.90 7.70 -16.98
CA ASP A 121 -17.99 7.61 -15.82
C ASP A 121 -16.61 8.11 -16.24
N ASP A 122 -16.33 9.40 -16.00
CA ASP A 122 -15.20 10.11 -16.57
C ASP A 122 -13.99 10.19 -15.63
N VAL A 123 -12.79 10.32 -16.20
CA VAL A 123 -11.54 10.47 -15.45
C VAL A 123 -10.78 11.71 -15.89
N THR A 124 -10.55 12.62 -14.95
CA THR A 124 -9.67 13.79 -15.16
C THR A 124 -8.34 13.59 -14.44
N GLN A 125 -7.25 13.44 -15.20
CA GLN A 125 -5.89 13.29 -14.71
C GLN A 125 -5.17 14.64 -14.62
N ALA A 126 -4.87 15.09 -13.40
CA ALA A 126 -4.42 16.44 -13.10
C ALA A 126 -3.07 16.49 -12.36
N SER A 127 -2.26 17.53 -12.61
CA SER A 127 -0.97 17.76 -11.93
C SER A 127 -1.02 18.90 -10.90
N SER A 128 -0.23 18.88 -9.82
CA SER A 128 -0.37 19.82 -8.68
C SER A 128 0.26 21.21 -8.85
N TYR A 129 0.47 21.68 -10.07
CA TYR A 129 1.02 23.02 -10.32
C TYR A 129 -0.02 24.13 -10.10
N PRO A 130 0.41 25.36 -9.77
CA PRO A 130 -0.48 26.41 -9.26
C PRO A 130 -1.26 27.11 -10.38
N CYS A 131 -2.32 26.47 -10.86
CA CYS A 131 -3.41 27.09 -11.63
C CYS A 131 -4.76 26.72 -10.98
N ILE A 132 -5.79 27.56 -11.15
CA ILE A 132 -7.15 27.18 -10.75
C ILE A 132 -7.67 26.22 -11.83
N ARG A 133 -8.04 25.01 -11.41
CA ARG A 133 -8.76 24.06 -12.26
C ARG A 133 -10.19 23.88 -11.77
N ILE A 134 -11.11 23.87 -12.71
CA ILE A 134 -12.50 23.49 -12.48
C ILE A 134 -12.73 22.17 -13.19
N ILE A 135 -13.14 21.17 -12.43
CA ILE A 135 -13.46 19.84 -12.94
C ILE A 135 -14.93 19.62 -12.68
N HIS A 136 -15.69 19.53 -13.76
CA HIS A 136 -17.09 19.14 -13.80
C HIS A 136 -17.16 17.69 -14.28
N GLY A 137 -17.55 16.74 -13.44
CA GLY A 137 -17.73 15.35 -13.90
C GLY A 137 -18.96 15.26 -14.79
N GLY A 138 -20.13 15.60 -14.24
CA GLY A 138 -21.38 15.65 -14.98
C GLY A 138 -22.33 14.55 -14.53
N THR A 139 -22.89 13.76 -15.45
CA THR A 139 -23.73 12.62 -15.07
C THR A 139 -22.95 11.32 -15.14
N GLY A 140 -22.86 10.62 -14.01
CA GLY A 140 -22.24 9.31 -13.93
C GLY A 140 -21.51 9.17 -12.61
N ILE A 141 -20.42 8.44 -12.58
CA ILE A 141 -19.51 8.34 -11.44
C ILE A 141 -18.12 8.80 -11.89
N ASP A 142 -17.77 10.02 -11.51
CA ASP A 142 -16.61 10.72 -12.06
C ASP A 142 -15.44 10.75 -11.10
N THR A 143 -14.22 10.74 -11.65
CA THR A 143 -12.98 10.59 -10.88
C THR A 143 -11.97 11.68 -11.20
N ALA A 144 -11.52 12.40 -10.17
CA ALA A 144 -10.35 13.27 -10.27
C ALA A 144 -9.08 12.54 -9.79
N ASP A 145 -8.12 12.38 -10.71
CA ASP A 145 -6.90 11.60 -10.52
C ASP A 145 -5.65 12.50 -10.44
N TYR A 146 -5.07 12.59 -9.25
CA TYR A 146 -3.86 13.36 -8.95
C TYR A 146 -2.61 12.48 -8.78
N THR A 147 -2.60 11.25 -9.31
CA THR A 147 -1.42 10.38 -9.29
C THR A 147 -0.18 11.04 -9.88
N ARG A 148 -0.35 11.95 -10.85
CA ARG A 148 0.73 12.71 -11.51
C ARG A 148 1.21 13.94 -10.76
N SER A 149 0.60 14.28 -9.62
CA SER A 149 1.06 15.37 -8.76
C SER A 149 2.52 15.17 -8.34
N VAL A 150 3.31 16.25 -8.34
CA VAL A 150 4.75 16.25 -7.98
C VAL A 150 5.00 16.46 -6.48
N GLY A 151 3.94 16.64 -5.69
CA GLY A 151 3.99 16.82 -4.25
C GLY A 151 2.71 16.31 -3.58
N GLY A 152 2.57 16.52 -2.28
CA GLY A 152 1.36 16.12 -1.54
C GLY A 152 0.09 16.84 -2.04
N THR A 153 -1.07 16.21 -1.83
CA THR A 153 -2.38 16.71 -2.26
C THR A 153 -3.24 17.09 -1.05
N ASN A 154 -4.18 18.01 -1.25
CA ASN A 154 -5.20 18.36 -0.27
C ASN A 154 -6.50 18.60 -1.04
N LEU A 155 -7.32 17.58 -1.24
CA LEU A 155 -8.46 17.60 -2.15
C LEU A 155 -9.76 17.42 -1.37
N SER A 156 -10.80 18.17 -1.74
CA SER A 156 -12.11 18.14 -1.09
C SER A 156 -13.24 18.23 -2.12
N LEU A 157 -14.18 17.29 -2.08
CA LEU A 157 -15.40 17.31 -2.88
C LEU A 157 -16.45 18.26 -2.28
N ASN A 158 -16.12 19.55 -2.20
CA ASN A 158 -16.93 20.58 -1.54
C ASN A 158 -17.37 21.74 -2.46
N ASN A 159 -16.99 21.72 -3.73
CA ASN A 159 -17.23 22.78 -4.72
C ASN A 159 -16.72 24.17 -4.26
N ILE A 160 -15.58 24.20 -3.56
CA ILE A 160 -14.92 25.40 -3.05
C ILE A 160 -13.42 25.33 -3.39
N ALA A 161 -12.86 26.45 -3.86
CA ALA A 161 -11.43 26.57 -4.14
C ALA A 161 -10.58 26.75 -2.87
N ASP A 162 -10.48 25.74 -2.00
CA ASP A 162 -9.67 25.77 -0.75
C ASP A 162 -8.63 24.63 -0.59
N ASP A 163 -8.46 23.85 -1.65
CA ASP A 163 -7.71 22.59 -1.73
C ASP A 163 -6.17 22.68 -1.94
N PHE A 164 -5.49 23.68 -1.36
CA PHE A 164 -4.02 23.72 -1.36
C PHE A 164 -3.43 23.71 0.05
N THR A 165 -2.36 22.92 0.25
CA THR A 165 -1.49 23.03 1.44
C THR A 165 -0.65 24.33 1.35
N PRO A 166 -0.22 24.93 2.47
CA PRO A 166 -0.15 26.40 2.62
C PRO A 166 0.78 27.07 1.59
N PRO A 167 0.51 28.34 1.27
CA PRO A 167 1.26 29.09 0.28
C PRO A 167 2.75 29.07 0.63
N ARG A 168 3.62 28.95 -0.39
CA ARG A 168 4.95 29.55 -0.25
C ARG A 168 4.73 30.99 0.18
N ILE A 169 5.10 31.30 1.42
CA ILE A 169 5.01 32.65 1.98
C ILE A 169 5.85 33.55 1.06
N GLY A 170 5.17 34.33 0.21
CA GLY A 170 5.82 35.18 -0.79
C GLY A 170 4.86 36.04 -1.61
N ASP A 171 3.75 35.49 -2.12
CA ASP A 171 3.09 36.09 -3.29
C ASP A 171 1.68 36.66 -3.02
N GLY A 172 1.48 37.35 -1.89
CA GLY A 172 0.49 38.42 -1.81
C GLY A 172 -0.90 38.19 -2.43
N GLY A 173 -1.59 37.10 -2.09
CA GLY A 173 -3.06 37.04 -2.03
C GLY A 173 -3.84 36.76 -3.33
N THR A 174 -4.08 35.47 -3.60
CA THR A 174 -5.36 34.87 -4.03
C THR A 174 -5.35 33.40 -3.57
N LEU A 175 -6.50 32.85 -3.18
CA LEU A 175 -6.64 31.43 -2.85
C LEU A 175 -6.49 30.64 -4.15
N PHE A 176 -5.43 29.84 -4.29
CA PHE A 176 -5.31 28.87 -5.37
C PHE A 176 -5.89 27.54 -4.84
N GLY A 177 -6.87 26.98 -5.53
CA GLY A 177 -7.66 25.82 -5.13
C GLY A 177 -8.33 25.21 -6.35
N ASN A 178 -8.50 23.88 -6.37
CA ASN A 178 -9.33 23.23 -7.38
C ASN A 178 -10.81 23.41 -7.01
N ILE A 179 -11.69 23.38 -8.00
CA ILE A 179 -13.13 23.28 -7.80
C ILE A 179 -13.58 21.96 -8.42
N PHE A 180 -14.18 21.10 -7.59
CA PHE A 180 -14.81 19.86 -8.02
C PHE A 180 -16.32 20.03 -7.96
N ASP A 181 -16.97 19.87 -9.11
CA ASP A 181 -18.42 19.97 -9.29
C ASP A 181 -18.90 18.68 -9.95
N ASP A 182 -19.92 18.04 -9.38
CA ASP A 182 -20.39 16.72 -9.85
C ASP A 182 -19.23 15.71 -10.06
N VAL A 183 -18.34 15.59 -9.07
CA VAL A 183 -17.27 14.58 -9.03
C VAL A 183 -17.43 13.76 -7.76
N GLU A 184 -17.43 12.44 -7.88
CA GLU A 184 -17.68 11.52 -6.77
C GLU A 184 -16.41 10.92 -6.19
N ASN A 185 -15.34 10.81 -6.98
CA ASN A 185 -14.15 10.05 -6.59
C ASN A 185 -12.87 10.88 -6.63
N LEU A 186 -11.97 10.59 -5.70
CA LEU A 186 -10.65 11.23 -5.60
C LEU A 186 -9.54 10.19 -5.55
N VAL A 187 -8.50 10.43 -6.35
CA VAL A 187 -7.27 9.65 -6.31
C VAL A 187 -6.08 10.58 -6.00
N GLY A 188 -5.37 10.25 -4.93
CA GLY A 188 -4.20 10.99 -4.45
C GLY A 188 -2.91 10.71 -5.24
N THR A 189 -1.83 11.35 -4.81
CA THR A 189 -0.49 11.23 -5.37
C THR A 189 0.36 10.18 -4.67
N GLY A 190 1.33 9.60 -5.37
CA GLY A 190 2.42 8.83 -4.75
C GLY A 190 3.55 9.70 -4.16
N ASN A 191 3.59 11.00 -4.47
CA ASN A 191 4.75 11.87 -4.25
C ASN A 191 4.65 12.78 -3.02
N GLY A 192 3.88 12.41 -1.99
CA GLY A 192 3.75 13.19 -0.76
C GLY A 192 2.51 12.82 0.03
N GLN A 193 2.25 13.58 1.10
CA GLN A 193 1.08 13.39 1.95
C GLN A 193 -0.21 13.69 1.17
N ASN A 194 -1.20 12.81 1.28
CA ASN A 194 -2.53 13.02 0.73
C ASN A 194 -3.50 13.41 1.85
N ASN A 195 -4.25 14.49 1.67
CA ASN A 195 -5.42 14.81 2.50
C ASN A 195 -6.64 14.81 1.61
N LEU A 196 -7.47 13.76 1.68
CA LEU A 196 -8.66 13.61 0.83
C LEU A 196 -9.93 13.75 1.67
N THR A 197 -10.87 14.54 1.19
CA THR A 197 -12.20 14.72 1.81
C THR A 197 -13.28 14.47 0.76
N GLY A 198 -14.15 13.49 1.04
CA GLY A 198 -15.34 13.17 0.27
C GLY A 198 -16.47 14.19 0.46
N SER A 199 -17.70 13.75 0.21
CA SER A 199 -18.94 14.52 0.19
C SER A 199 -20.00 13.83 1.05
N ASP A 200 -21.27 14.24 0.97
CA ASP A 200 -22.38 13.54 1.65
C ASP A 200 -22.95 12.36 0.82
N GLY A 201 -22.41 12.08 -0.38
CA GLY A 201 -22.78 10.95 -1.24
C GLY A 201 -21.65 9.92 -1.36
N ASP A 202 -21.98 8.71 -1.82
CA ASP A 202 -21.05 7.58 -1.93
C ASP A 202 -19.78 7.94 -2.74
N ASN A 203 -18.59 7.86 -2.12
CA ASN A 203 -17.32 8.22 -2.75
C ASN A 203 -16.34 7.04 -2.81
N VAL A 204 -15.47 7.03 -3.82
CA VAL A 204 -14.24 6.21 -3.85
C VAL A 204 -13.03 7.11 -3.60
N LEU A 205 -12.35 6.90 -2.48
CA LEU A 205 -11.20 7.71 -2.05
C LEU A 205 -9.95 6.82 -1.97
N THR A 206 -8.96 7.08 -2.82
CA THR A 206 -7.73 6.27 -2.89
C THR A 206 -6.49 7.14 -2.69
N THR A 207 -5.60 6.77 -1.77
CA THR A 207 -4.28 7.41 -1.64
C THR A 207 -3.18 6.54 -2.21
N TYR A 208 -2.04 7.15 -2.56
CA TYR A 208 -0.82 6.46 -2.99
C TYR A 208 0.41 6.94 -2.19
N GLY A 209 1.50 6.18 -2.23
CA GLY A 209 2.83 6.66 -1.83
C GLY A 209 3.23 6.39 -0.39
N ALA A 210 4.45 6.84 -0.03
CA ALA A 210 5.10 6.51 1.23
C ALA A 210 4.95 7.57 2.34
N ALA A 211 4.03 8.52 2.18
CA ALA A 211 3.83 9.60 3.15
C ALA A 211 2.55 9.38 3.96
N PRO A 212 2.53 9.78 5.25
CA PRO A 212 1.33 9.68 6.05
C PRO A 212 0.17 10.49 5.46
N SER A 213 -1.02 9.92 5.38
CA SER A 213 -2.18 10.51 4.70
C SER A 213 -3.40 10.63 5.63
N SER A 214 -4.35 11.50 5.28
CA SER A 214 -5.62 11.72 5.99
C SER A 214 -6.78 11.56 5.02
N ILE A 215 -7.79 10.77 5.39
CA ILE A 215 -8.94 10.51 4.52
C ILE A 215 -10.25 10.66 5.32
N LEU A 216 -11.19 11.43 4.80
CA LEU A 216 -12.50 11.66 5.40
C LEU A 216 -13.59 11.35 4.35
N GLY A 217 -14.44 10.35 4.58
CA GLY A 217 -15.59 10.04 3.69
C GLY A 217 -16.76 11.00 3.87
N LEU A 218 -17.13 11.29 5.13
CA LEU A 218 -18.25 12.14 5.59
C LEU A 218 -19.61 11.42 5.59
N GLY A 219 -20.34 11.40 4.48
CA GLY A 219 -21.66 10.77 4.37
C GLY A 219 -21.77 10.00 3.06
N GLY A 220 -22.70 9.05 2.98
CA GLY A 220 -22.70 8.09 1.87
C GLY A 220 -21.94 6.81 2.22
N ASN A 221 -22.12 5.75 1.45
CA ASN A 221 -21.42 4.48 1.66
C ASN A 221 -20.10 4.52 0.90
N ASP A 222 -19.03 4.86 1.59
CA ASP A 222 -17.75 5.15 0.95
C ASP A 222 -16.89 3.90 0.75
N VAL A 223 -16.06 3.91 -0.28
CA VAL A 223 -14.98 2.94 -0.49
C VAL A 223 -13.65 3.67 -0.35
N ILE A 224 -12.96 3.41 0.75
CA ILE A 224 -11.72 4.11 1.09
C ILE A 224 -10.55 3.13 1.04
N THR A 225 -9.51 3.50 0.30
CA THR A 225 -8.24 2.78 0.26
C THR A 225 -7.11 3.70 0.69
N GLY A 226 -6.62 3.46 1.91
CA GLY A 226 -5.36 4.01 2.40
C GLY A 226 -4.18 3.25 1.81
N THR A 227 -3.10 3.97 1.52
CA THR A 227 -1.80 3.38 1.25
C THR A 227 -0.70 4.22 1.88
N GLY A 228 0.45 3.59 2.10
CA GLY A 228 1.61 4.22 2.73
C GLY A 228 1.73 3.90 4.21
N PRO A 229 2.82 4.33 4.86
CA PRO A 229 3.21 3.84 6.19
C PRO A 229 2.20 4.14 7.31
N ARG A 230 1.24 5.07 7.09
CA ARG A 230 0.17 5.41 8.02
C ARG A 230 -0.90 6.30 7.39
N SER A 231 -2.16 5.91 7.52
CA SER A 231 -3.34 6.69 7.13
C SER A 231 -4.25 6.94 8.33
N ASP A 232 -4.70 8.18 8.54
CA ASP A 232 -5.78 8.50 9.47
C ASP A 232 -7.10 8.56 8.67
N ILE A 233 -7.96 7.55 8.82
CA ILE A 233 -9.18 7.33 8.04
C ILE A 233 -10.44 7.48 8.89
N VAL A 234 -11.41 8.22 8.39
CA VAL A 234 -12.74 8.38 8.98
C VAL A 234 -13.76 8.10 7.88
N GLY A 235 -14.51 7.00 7.98
CA GLY A 235 -15.58 6.66 7.03
C GLY A 235 -16.70 7.69 7.09
N GLY A 236 -17.34 7.82 8.25
CA GLY A 236 -18.31 8.88 8.52
C GLY A 236 -19.64 8.34 9.03
N THR A 237 -20.75 8.87 8.52
CA THR A 237 -22.09 8.67 9.11
C THR A 237 -22.87 7.45 8.58
N SER A 238 -22.37 6.78 7.55
CA SER A 238 -23.08 5.74 6.77
C SER A 238 -22.43 4.36 6.91
N VAL A 239 -22.44 3.50 5.88
CA VAL A 239 -21.84 2.16 5.93
C VAL A 239 -20.69 2.11 4.96
N ASP A 240 -19.47 2.10 5.49
CA ASP A 240 -18.28 2.32 4.68
C ASP A 240 -17.48 1.02 4.51
N THR A 241 -16.73 0.94 3.42
CA THR A 241 -15.73 -0.10 3.18
C THR A 241 -14.36 0.55 3.21
N VAL A 242 -13.55 0.17 4.21
CA VAL A 242 -12.23 0.75 4.42
C VAL A 242 -11.16 -0.33 4.31
N ASP A 243 -10.23 -0.13 3.39
CA ASP A 243 -8.96 -0.84 3.31
C ASP A 243 -7.85 0.11 3.78
N GLY A 244 -7.20 -0.17 4.91
CA GLY A 244 -6.12 0.67 5.42
C GLY A 244 -4.85 0.59 4.57
N GLY A 245 -4.66 -0.52 3.84
CA GLY A 245 -3.45 -0.80 3.09
C GLY A 245 -2.33 -1.38 3.96
N ALA A 246 -1.08 -1.17 3.54
CA ALA A 246 0.10 -1.58 4.30
C ALA A 246 0.61 -0.38 5.10
N GLY A 247 0.73 -0.48 6.41
CA GLY A 247 1.18 0.63 7.25
C GLY A 247 0.71 0.47 8.69
N ILE A 248 0.65 1.57 9.45
CA ILE A 248 -0.16 1.64 10.67
C ILE A 248 -1.30 2.61 10.42
N ASP A 249 -2.45 2.07 10.09
CA ASP A 249 -3.63 2.86 9.77
C ASP A 249 -4.53 3.03 10.99
N ALA A 250 -4.92 4.27 11.24
CA ALA A 250 -5.88 4.64 12.25
C ALA A 250 -7.25 4.79 11.57
N VAL A 251 -8.22 3.93 11.91
CA VAL A 251 -9.57 3.97 11.33
C VAL A 251 -10.64 4.18 12.38
N GLU A 252 -11.64 5.02 12.07
CA GLU A 252 -12.83 5.18 12.89
C GLU A 252 -13.54 3.83 13.14
N ASN A 253 -13.95 3.61 14.39
CA ASN A 253 -14.67 2.42 14.81
C ASN A 253 -16.20 2.58 14.69
N ASP A 254 -16.74 2.61 13.49
CA ASP A 254 -18.17 2.38 13.27
C ASP A 254 -18.43 0.87 13.12
N PRO A 255 -19.28 0.26 13.97
CA PRO A 255 -19.57 -1.16 13.90
C PRO A 255 -20.36 -1.60 12.66
N ARG A 256 -20.81 -0.67 11.81
CA ARG A 256 -21.48 -0.97 10.54
C ARG A 256 -20.48 -1.18 9.41
N ASP A 257 -19.28 -0.63 9.53
CA ASP A 257 -18.29 -0.58 8.45
C ASP A 257 -17.60 -1.92 8.25
N SER A 258 -17.19 -2.15 7.01
CA SER A 258 -16.34 -3.25 6.60
C SER A 258 -14.89 -2.77 6.55
N ILE A 259 -14.10 -3.11 7.57
CA ILE A 259 -12.73 -2.65 7.71
C ILE A 259 -11.75 -3.83 7.51
N VAL A 260 -10.80 -3.68 6.59
CA VAL A 260 -9.76 -4.67 6.26
C VAL A 260 -8.37 -4.01 6.20
N ASN A 261 -7.31 -4.79 6.46
CA ASN A 261 -5.91 -4.33 6.47
C ASN A 261 -5.71 -3.02 7.25
N THR A 262 -6.16 -3.01 8.52
CA THR A 262 -5.98 -1.87 9.43
C THR A 262 -5.42 -2.32 10.77
N GLU A 263 -4.41 -1.62 11.26
CA GLU A 263 -3.64 -1.99 12.45
C GLU A 263 -4.22 -1.32 13.71
N SER A 264 -4.83 -0.14 13.58
CA SER A 264 -5.38 0.64 14.69
C SER A 264 -6.81 1.11 14.46
N ILE A 265 -7.77 0.52 15.18
CA ILE A 265 -9.16 0.97 15.18
C ILE A 265 -9.41 1.88 16.40
N PHE A 266 -9.83 3.12 16.20
CA PHE A 266 -10.08 4.10 17.25
C PHE A 266 -11.54 4.56 17.27
N ALA A 267 -12.09 4.81 18.46
CA ALA A 267 -13.46 5.33 18.58
C ALA A 267 -13.44 6.87 18.57
N LEU A 268 -14.15 7.50 17.64
CA LEU A 268 -14.50 8.92 17.75
C LEU A 268 -15.62 9.10 18.79
N PRO A 269 -15.70 10.26 19.48
CA PRO A 269 -16.86 10.60 20.29
C PRO A 269 -18.08 10.71 19.38
N ALA A 270 -19.10 9.88 19.62
CA ALA A 270 -20.35 9.92 18.86
C ALA A 270 -20.95 11.34 18.81
N GLY A 271 -21.15 11.89 17.60
CA GLY A 271 -22.03 13.03 17.36
C GLY A 271 -21.41 14.38 17.01
N THR A 272 -20.15 14.48 16.58
CA THR A 272 -19.65 15.73 15.96
C THR A 272 -19.87 15.72 14.46
N ALA A 273 -20.96 16.34 14.00
CA ALA A 273 -21.08 16.77 12.62
C ALA A 273 -19.90 17.71 12.31
N GLN A 274 -19.07 17.32 11.34
CA GLN A 274 -17.83 17.99 10.89
C GLN A 274 -16.63 17.82 11.83
N PRO A 275 -15.68 16.91 11.55
CA PRO A 275 -14.35 17.02 12.14
C PRO A 275 -13.63 18.20 11.47
N ARG A 276 -13.62 19.34 12.16
CA ARG A 276 -12.65 20.41 11.87
C ARG A 276 -11.25 19.80 11.86
N ALA A 277 -10.51 20.03 10.78
CA ALA A 277 -9.07 19.80 10.59
C ALA A 277 -8.43 18.94 11.70
N ILE A 278 -8.08 17.68 11.38
CA ILE A 278 -7.33 16.80 12.29
C ILE A 278 -6.04 17.52 12.68
N THR A 279 -6.13 18.28 13.78
CA THR A 279 -4.99 18.92 14.39
C THR A 279 -4.34 17.79 15.16
N ARG A 280 -3.40 17.11 14.50
CA ARG A 280 -2.51 16.05 15.02
C ARG A 280 -3.00 15.50 16.35
N ALA A 281 -3.79 14.43 16.32
CA ALA A 281 -4.12 13.71 17.54
C ALA A 281 -2.79 13.43 18.26
N ARG A 282 -2.59 14.12 19.39
CA ARG A 282 -1.42 13.89 20.25
C ARG A 282 -1.40 12.39 20.55
N PRO A 283 -0.28 11.68 20.36
CA PRO A 283 -0.16 10.28 20.72
C PRO A 283 -0.77 10.08 22.12
N PRO A 284 -1.65 9.07 22.31
CA PRO A 284 -2.37 8.91 23.56
C PRO A 284 -1.37 8.86 24.71
N ALA A 285 -1.54 9.72 25.72
CA ALA A 285 -0.60 9.74 26.84
C ALA A 285 -0.48 8.35 27.48
N ALA A 286 0.72 8.03 28.00
CA ALA A 286 1.01 6.78 28.69
C ALA A 286 -0.14 6.39 29.63
N SER A 287 -0.78 5.27 29.32
CA SER A 287 -2.02 4.89 29.99
C SER A 287 -2.32 3.40 29.85
N SER A 288 -3.16 2.90 30.75
CA SER A 288 -3.78 1.59 30.57
C SER A 288 -5.25 1.65 30.93
N ARG A 289 -6.06 0.90 30.17
CA ARG A 289 -7.49 0.70 30.47
C ARG A 289 -8.00 -0.63 29.95
N LEU A 290 -9.05 -1.13 30.59
CA LEU A 290 -9.80 -2.29 30.13
C LEU A 290 -11.04 -1.81 29.36
N VAL A 291 -11.17 -2.21 28.11
CA VAL A 291 -12.36 -1.95 27.26
C VAL A 291 -12.99 -3.29 26.93
N GLY A 292 -14.18 -3.54 27.48
CA GLY A 292 -14.78 -4.88 27.44
C GLY A 292 -13.86 -5.92 28.08
N LYS A 293 -13.33 -6.84 27.26
CA LYS A 293 -12.34 -7.86 27.69
C LYS A 293 -10.94 -7.63 27.11
N LYS A 294 -10.68 -6.51 26.42
CA LYS A 294 -9.38 -6.16 25.84
C LYS A 294 -8.67 -5.15 26.73
N LEU A 295 -7.50 -5.50 27.26
CA LEU A 295 -6.65 -4.58 28.00
C LEU A 295 -5.80 -3.79 27.00
N ILE A 296 -5.99 -2.48 26.97
CA ILE A 296 -5.26 -1.57 26.08
C ILE A 296 -4.21 -0.82 26.92
N VAL A 297 -2.97 -0.81 26.43
CA VAL A 297 -1.81 -0.19 27.06
C VAL A 297 -1.11 0.69 26.03
N TYR A 298 -0.84 1.94 26.40
CA TYR A 298 -0.06 2.88 25.61
C TYR A 298 1.14 3.35 26.42
N GLY A 299 2.32 3.36 25.79
CA GLY A 299 3.45 4.14 26.25
C GLY A 299 3.28 5.64 25.97
N SER A 300 4.37 6.37 26.10
CA SER A 300 4.55 7.78 25.79
C SER A 300 5.47 7.91 24.58
N THR A 301 5.68 9.14 24.11
CA THR A 301 6.57 9.40 22.97
C THR A 301 8.06 9.46 23.36
N GLY A 302 8.46 8.85 24.47
CA GLY A 302 9.86 8.75 24.85
C GLY A 302 10.11 7.47 25.63
N ASP A 303 11.39 7.11 25.83
CA ASP A 303 11.81 5.82 26.37
C ASP A 303 11.00 5.35 27.59
N ASP A 304 10.21 4.31 27.39
CA ASP A 304 9.34 3.71 28.38
C ASP A 304 9.84 2.34 28.83
N VAL A 305 9.60 2.05 30.12
CA VAL A 305 9.73 0.70 30.66
C VAL A 305 8.34 0.20 31.02
N ILE A 306 7.78 -0.63 30.15
CA ILE A 306 6.44 -1.21 30.33
C ILE A 306 6.57 -2.64 30.85
N ARG A 307 5.91 -2.94 31.96
CA ARG A 307 5.91 -4.28 32.56
C ARG A 307 4.50 -4.75 32.84
N ILE A 308 4.08 -5.82 32.17
CA ILE A 308 2.81 -6.50 32.44
C ILE A 308 3.12 -7.80 33.17
N THR A 309 2.48 -8.03 34.31
CA THR A 309 2.71 -9.23 35.12
C THR A 309 1.42 -9.86 35.59
N GLN A 310 1.31 -11.18 35.44
CA GLN A 310 0.19 -11.94 35.95
C GLN A 310 0.51 -12.44 37.37
N THR A 311 -0.33 -12.06 38.33
CA THR A 311 -0.18 -12.43 39.74
C THR A 311 -1.49 -12.98 40.31
N SER A 312 -1.44 -13.51 41.53
CA SER A 312 -2.66 -13.91 42.26
C SER A 312 -3.60 -12.73 42.59
N GLN A 313 -3.09 -11.50 42.58
CA GLN A 313 -3.85 -10.29 42.84
C GLN A 313 -4.49 -9.69 41.57
N GLY A 314 -4.12 -10.20 40.39
CA GLY A 314 -4.55 -9.65 39.11
C GLY A 314 -3.40 -9.49 38.12
N MET A 315 -3.72 -8.88 36.99
CA MET A 315 -2.80 -8.46 35.95
C MET A 315 -2.32 -7.03 36.25
N ALA A 316 -1.07 -6.90 36.67
CA ALA A 316 -0.45 -5.61 36.98
C ALA A 316 0.24 -5.06 35.73
N VAL A 317 -0.14 -3.84 35.33
CA VAL A 317 0.49 -3.07 34.25
C VAL A 317 1.25 -1.92 34.88
N SER A 318 2.57 -1.93 34.75
CA SER A 318 3.45 -0.82 35.12
C SER A 318 3.89 -0.12 33.84
N ILE A 319 3.71 1.19 33.76
CA ILE A 319 4.34 2.03 32.74
C ILE A 319 5.26 2.96 33.51
N ASN A 320 6.57 2.79 33.36
CA ASN A 320 7.57 3.41 34.20
C ASN A 320 7.30 3.12 35.69
N ALA A 321 7.06 4.16 36.50
CA ALA A 321 6.79 4.03 37.93
C ALA A 321 5.30 3.80 38.27
N ASP A 322 4.38 4.01 37.32
CA ASP A 322 2.94 3.97 37.58
C ASP A 322 2.36 2.58 37.32
N THR A 323 1.83 1.95 38.36
CA THR A 323 1.24 0.60 38.28
C THR A 323 -0.26 0.63 38.49
N LYS A 324 -1.00 -0.06 37.62
CA LYS A 324 -2.43 -0.33 37.75
C LYS A 324 -2.70 -1.83 37.65
N VAL A 325 -3.63 -2.32 38.48
CA VAL A 325 -3.97 -3.75 38.55
C VAL A 325 -5.38 -3.98 38.03
N TYR A 326 -5.53 -4.95 37.12
CA TYR A 326 -6.80 -5.39 36.55
C TYR A 326 -7.10 -6.82 36.99
N PRO A 327 -8.38 -7.19 37.25
CA PRO A 327 -8.70 -8.58 37.54
C PRO A 327 -8.37 -9.48 36.34
N THR A 328 -7.55 -10.52 36.55
CA THR A 328 -7.11 -11.44 35.48
C THR A 328 -8.29 -12.09 34.75
N ALA A 329 -9.39 -12.36 35.46
CA ALA A 329 -10.61 -12.92 34.89
C ALA A 329 -11.28 -12.00 33.85
N SER A 330 -11.05 -10.68 33.92
CA SER A 330 -11.68 -9.70 33.05
C SER A 330 -10.89 -9.42 31.76
N VAL A 331 -9.62 -9.83 31.67
CA VAL A 331 -8.74 -9.53 30.53
C VAL A 331 -8.61 -10.76 29.63
N LYS A 332 -9.30 -10.82 28.50
CA LYS A 332 -9.15 -11.91 27.52
C LYS A 332 -7.93 -11.72 26.61
N THR A 333 -7.71 -10.51 26.12
CA THR A 333 -6.61 -10.16 25.21
C THR A 333 -5.95 -8.86 25.65
N ILE A 334 -4.72 -8.64 25.20
CA ILE A 334 -3.93 -7.45 25.49
C ILE A 334 -3.52 -6.79 24.16
N SER A 335 -3.56 -5.48 24.12
CA SER A 335 -3.02 -4.66 23.02
C SER A 335 -2.13 -3.60 23.64
N LEU A 336 -0.87 -3.58 23.23
CA LEU A 336 0.16 -2.69 23.74
C LEU A 336 0.83 -1.99 22.58
N ASN A 337 0.93 -0.67 22.64
CA ASN A 337 1.73 0.13 21.72
C ASN A 337 2.64 1.05 22.56
N ALA A 338 3.96 0.87 22.47
CA ALA A 338 4.91 1.64 23.28
C ALA A 338 5.13 3.07 22.75
N GLN A 339 4.87 3.30 21.46
CA GLN A 339 4.95 4.57 20.72
C GLN A 339 6.40 4.91 20.34
N ALA A 340 6.76 6.19 20.26
CA ALA A 340 8.13 6.58 19.93
C ALA A 340 9.01 6.48 21.16
N GLY A 341 10.27 6.08 21.01
CA GLY A 341 11.20 5.89 22.12
C GLY A 341 12.04 4.64 21.94
N ASN A 342 13.07 4.45 22.75
CA ASN A 342 13.75 3.16 22.85
C ASN A 342 13.15 2.39 24.03
N ASP A 343 12.07 1.68 23.75
CA ASP A 343 11.19 1.15 24.77
C ASP A 343 11.60 -0.25 25.20
N ARG A 344 11.25 -0.59 26.44
CA ARG A 344 11.48 -1.93 26.99
C ARG A 344 10.19 -2.48 27.54
N VAL A 345 9.67 -3.50 26.86
CA VAL A 345 8.43 -4.15 27.23
C VAL A 345 8.70 -5.55 27.75
N TYR A 346 8.23 -5.84 28.95
CA TYR A 346 8.37 -7.15 29.60
C TYR A 346 7.01 -7.68 30.06
N MET A 347 6.61 -8.87 29.60
CA MET A 347 5.34 -9.50 30.01
C MET A 347 5.51 -10.55 31.12
N PHE A 348 6.44 -10.31 32.03
CA PHE A 348 6.76 -11.19 33.16
C PHE A 348 7.52 -10.40 34.24
N LYS A 349 7.64 -10.95 35.46
CA LYS A 349 8.34 -10.27 36.57
C LYS A 349 9.84 -10.23 36.30
N LYS A 350 10.56 -9.29 36.91
CA LYS A 350 12.02 -9.16 36.73
C LYS A 350 12.82 -10.44 37.06
N ASN A 351 12.25 -11.33 37.89
CA ASN A 351 12.83 -12.63 38.22
C ASN A 351 12.39 -13.78 37.29
N GLY A 352 11.75 -13.50 36.16
CA GLY A 352 11.27 -14.51 35.20
C GLY A 352 9.93 -15.16 35.54
N THR A 353 9.29 -14.83 36.67
CA THR A 353 8.03 -15.47 37.10
C THR A 353 6.78 -14.64 36.75
N GLY A 354 5.59 -15.22 36.84
CA GLY A 354 4.33 -14.47 36.58
C GLY A 354 4.20 -14.01 35.12
N ARG A 355 4.65 -14.87 34.19
CA ARG A 355 4.50 -14.71 32.76
C ARG A 355 3.03 -14.54 32.38
N VAL A 356 2.77 -13.67 31.42
CA VAL A 356 1.43 -13.40 30.92
C VAL A 356 0.99 -14.55 30.02
N THR A 357 -0.23 -15.04 30.26
CA THR A 357 -0.83 -16.17 29.53
C THR A 357 -2.04 -15.74 28.72
N ARG A 358 -2.08 -14.46 28.28
CA ARG A 358 -3.15 -13.91 27.44
C ARG A 358 -2.56 -13.51 26.10
N GLN A 359 -3.28 -13.80 25.04
CA GLN A 359 -2.90 -13.40 23.69
C GLN A 359 -2.71 -11.89 23.63
N THR A 360 -1.59 -11.49 23.05
CA THR A 360 -1.17 -10.09 23.01
C THR A 360 -0.89 -9.66 21.58
N ALA A 361 -1.24 -8.42 21.25
CA ALA A 361 -0.68 -7.69 20.11
C ALA A 361 0.21 -6.59 20.69
N LEU A 362 1.49 -6.60 20.36
CA LEU A 362 2.51 -5.75 20.94
C LEU A 362 3.26 -5.04 19.82
N TYR A 363 3.24 -3.71 19.88
CA TYR A 363 3.94 -2.83 18.95
C TYR A 363 4.99 -2.03 19.73
N GLY A 364 6.25 -2.08 19.28
CA GLY A 364 7.34 -1.24 19.78
C GLY A 364 7.07 0.21 19.42
N GLY A 365 7.15 0.53 18.13
CA GLY A 365 6.90 1.86 17.62
C GLY A 365 8.19 2.44 17.03
N ASP A 366 8.39 3.76 17.08
CA ASP A 366 9.59 4.36 16.49
C ASP A 366 10.77 4.27 17.46
N GLY A 367 11.91 3.73 17.05
CA GLY A 367 13.13 3.67 17.88
C GLY A 367 13.61 2.25 18.13
N ASN A 368 14.68 2.08 18.92
CA ASN A 368 15.30 0.77 19.12
C ASN A 368 14.67 0.07 20.33
N ASP A 369 13.67 -0.76 20.07
CA ASP A 369 12.88 -1.39 21.14
C ASP A 369 13.39 -2.76 21.57
N THR A 370 13.09 -3.12 22.82
CA THR A 370 13.28 -4.49 23.34
C THR A 370 11.96 -5.04 23.84
N LEU A 371 11.43 -6.04 23.14
CA LEU A 371 10.08 -6.56 23.33
C LEU A 371 10.17 -8.02 23.74
N GLN A 372 9.81 -8.35 24.99
CA GLN A 372 9.88 -9.72 25.50
C GLN A 372 8.56 -10.16 26.12
N VAL A 373 7.94 -11.16 25.51
CA VAL A 373 6.57 -11.57 25.86
C VAL A 373 6.54 -12.82 26.75
N GLY A 374 5.32 -13.31 27.00
CA GLY A 374 5.01 -14.26 28.06
C GLY A 374 5.04 -15.73 27.60
N ASP A 375 3.99 -16.47 27.92
CA ASP A 375 3.80 -17.88 27.52
C ASP A 375 2.61 -18.05 26.55
N ALA A 376 1.96 -16.97 26.16
CA ALA A 376 0.82 -17.02 25.24
C ALA A 376 1.24 -16.54 23.87
N ALA A 377 0.62 -17.16 22.84
CA ALA A 377 0.71 -16.73 21.46
C ALA A 377 0.50 -15.21 21.34
N THR A 378 1.46 -14.54 20.72
CA THR A 378 1.57 -13.09 20.67
C THR A 378 2.04 -12.64 19.30
N MET A 379 1.51 -11.53 18.82
CA MET A 379 2.05 -10.81 17.68
C MET A 379 2.94 -9.70 18.21
N LEU A 380 4.21 -9.69 17.82
CA LEU A 380 5.21 -8.69 18.14
C LEU A 380 5.62 -7.98 16.86
N SER A 381 5.58 -6.66 16.87
CA SER A 381 6.05 -5.83 15.76
C SER A 381 6.98 -4.74 16.27
N GLY A 382 8.19 -4.65 15.70
CA GLY A 382 9.13 -3.55 15.95
C GLY A 382 8.64 -2.24 15.33
N ASN A 383 7.99 -2.31 14.16
CA ASN A 383 7.44 -1.21 13.35
C ASN A 383 8.48 -0.56 12.40
N LEU A 384 8.08 0.43 11.60
CA LEU A 384 8.80 0.92 10.40
C LEU A 384 10.15 1.63 10.63
N SER A 385 10.67 1.76 11.85
CA SER A 385 12.02 2.31 12.04
C SER A 385 12.68 1.91 13.37
N GLY A 386 13.86 1.31 13.29
CA GLY A 386 14.68 1.02 14.46
C GLY A 386 15.47 -0.27 14.31
N GLY A 387 16.40 -0.54 15.21
CA GLY A 387 16.96 -1.88 15.40
C GLY A 387 16.33 -2.46 16.66
N HIS A 388 15.38 -3.37 16.48
CA HIS A 388 14.54 -3.93 17.52
C HIS A 388 15.06 -5.31 17.98
N ALA A 389 14.76 -5.66 19.22
CA ALA A 389 15.05 -6.98 19.79
C ALA A 389 13.74 -7.62 20.28
N LEU A 390 13.22 -8.57 19.51
CA LEU A 390 11.93 -9.23 19.72
C LEU A 390 12.15 -10.66 20.22
N PHE A 391 11.47 -11.01 21.30
CA PHE A 391 11.58 -12.32 21.96
C PHE A 391 10.18 -12.89 22.22
N GLY A 392 9.82 -13.96 21.50
CA GLY A 392 8.53 -14.66 21.58
C GLY A 392 8.32 -15.37 22.92
N GLY A 393 9.26 -16.23 23.33
CA GLY A 393 9.10 -17.00 24.56
C GLY A 393 8.45 -18.35 24.30
N SER A 394 7.49 -18.79 25.12
CA SER A 394 7.04 -20.21 25.09
C SER A 394 5.77 -20.47 24.25
N GLY A 395 5.18 -19.44 23.64
CA GLY A 395 3.92 -19.52 22.90
C GLY A 395 4.15 -19.44 21.39
N ASN A 396 3.15 -19.82 20.59
CA ASN A 396 3.22 -19.67 19.14
C ASN A 396 3.15 -18.19 18.75
N ASP A 397 4.31 -17.57 18.60
CA ASP A 397 4.45 -16.14 18.38
C ASP A 397 4.71 -15.80 16.91
N LEU A 398 4.26 -14.62 16.51
CA LEU A 398 4.55 -13.99 15.22
C LEU A 398 5.43 -12.76 15.49
N LEU A 399 6.64 -12.75 14.93
CA LEU A 399 7.62 -11.68 15.14
C LEU A 399 7.87 -10.95 13.82
N VAL A 400 7.59 -9.65 13.80
CA VAL A 400 7.81 -8.76 12.65
C VAL A 400 8.82 -7.70 13.06
N GLY A 401 10.00 -7.71 12.45
CA GLY A 401 11.08 -6.76 12.75
C GLY A 401 10.70 -5.32 12.41
N GLY A 402 10.33 -5.10 11.15
CA GLY A 402 10.22 -3.75 10.60
C GLY A 402 11.55 -3.33 9.95
N ASN A 403 11.62 -2.08 9.47
CA ASN A 403 12.86 -1.60 8.86
C ASN A 403 13.97 -1.48 9.90
N GLY A 404 15.16 -1.96 9.57
CA GLY A 404 16.39 -1.68 10.30
C GLY A 404 17.23 -2.92 10.52
N ARG A 405 17.86 -3.07 11.69
CA ARG A 405 18.66 -4.27 11.98
C ARG A 405 18.13 -4.91 13.23
N ASP A 406 17.36 -5.96 13.02
CA ASP A 406 16.57 -6.56 14.05
C ASP A 406 17.15 -7.88 14.54
N TYR A 407 16.85 -8.18 15.80
CA TYR A 407 17.11 -9.46 16.42
C TYR A 407 15.78 -10.09 16.81
N LEU A 408 15.42 -11.18 16.15
CA LEU A 408 14.16 -11.89 16.30
C LEU A 408 14.44 -13.28 16.87
N ASP A 409 13.90 -13.57 18.05
CA ASP A 409 14.09 -14.84 18.76
C ASP A 409 12.72 -15.47 19.07
N GLY A 410 12.43 -16.59 18.41
CA GLY A 410 11.18 -17.34 18.53
C GLY A 410 10.92 -17.90 19.93
N GLY A 411 11.98 -18.21 20.70
CA GLY A 411 11.89 -18.73 22.06
C GLY A 411 11.80 -20.27 22.19
N ASP A 412 11.18 -20.78 23.26
CA ASP A 412 11.24 -22.20 23.65
C ASP A 412 9.99 -22.98 23.19
N GLN A 413 10.18 -24.21 22.66
CA GLN A 413 9.16 -25.25 22.39
C GLN A 413 8.09 -24.91 21.32
N ASN A 414 8.17 -25.59 20.18
CA ASN A 414 7.11 -25.77 19.16
C ASN A 414 6.50 -24.48 18.60
N SER A 415 7.31 -23.41 18.49
CA SER A 415 6.78 -22.10 18.21
C SER A 415 7.65 -21.31 17.25
N ALA A 416 7.51 -21.55 15.95
CA ALA A 416 7.63 -20.44 15.02
C ALA A 416 6.67 -20.58 13.85
N ALA A 417 5.68 -19.70 13.86
CA ALA A 417 5.57 -18.85 12.70
C ALA A 417 6.37 -17.59 13.02
N ALA A 418 7.71 -17.68 13.06
CA ALA A 418 8.55 -16.48 13.00
C ALA A 418 8.52 -15.99 11.55
N SER A 419 7.34 -15.58 11.09
CA SER A 419 7.19 -14.91 9.82
C SER A 419 7.82 -13.54 10.00
N SER A 420 9.12 -13.48 9.71
CA SER A 420 9.84 -12.25 9.41
C SER A 420 9.23 -11.68 8.14
N VAL A 421 8.05 -11.07 8.26
CA VAL A 421 7.58 -10.16 7.22
C VAL A 421 8.52 -8.97 7.27
N ASP A 422 9.65 -9.05 6.57
CA ASP A 422 10.23 -7.84 6.02
C ASP A 422 10.98 -8.04 4.71
N THR A 423 10.93 -6.97 3.94
CA THR A 423 10.92 -6.86 2.50
C THR A 423 12.00 -5.90 1.98
N ASP A 424 12.81 -5.30 2.86
CA ASP A 424 13.77 -4.28 2.47
C ASP A 424 14.91 -4.00 3.47
N ASP A 425 16.11 -3.82 2.88
CA ASP A 425 17.42 -3.24 3.26
C ASP A 425 18.06 -3.40 4.67
N GLY A 426 17.38 -4.06 5.60
CA GLY A 426 17.88 -4.45 6.91
C GLY A 426 18.93 -5.57 6.88
N ARG A 427 19.65 -5.73 7.99
CA ARG A 427 20.48 -6.94 8.22
C ARG A 427 20.03 -7.57 9.52
N ASP A 428 19.16 -8.56 9.41
CA ASP A 428 18.48 -9.12 10.55
C ASP A 428 19.14 -10.41 11.04
N THR A 429 18.90 -10.71 12.31
CA THR A 429 19.26 -11.99 12.92
C THR A 429 18.00 -12.65 13.41
N LEU A 430 17.62 -13.75 12.75
CA LEU A 430 16.49 -14.58 13.11
C LEU A 430 16.98 -15.87 13.75
N VAL A 431 16.42 -16.19 14.91
CA VAL A 431 16.67 -17.41 15.67
C VAL A 431 15.32 -18.08 15.96
N GLY A 432 15.01 -19.21 15.32
CA GLY A 432 13.77 -19.95 15.58
C GLY A 432 13.82 -20.75 16.87
N ALA A 433 15.00 -21.28 17.22
CA ALA A 433 15.30 -22.09 18.40
C ALA A 433 14.69 -23.50 18.37
N LEU A 434 13.93 -23.94 19.38
CA LEU A 434 13.41 -25.32 19.43
C LEU A 434 11.95 -25.36 18.96
N GLY A 435 11.68 -25.96 17.80
CA GLY A 435 10.31 -26.05 17.35
C GLY A 435 10.14 -26.58 15.94
N ASN A 436 9.03 -26.17 15.34
CA ASN A 436 8.76 -26.30 13.92
C ASN A 436 8.55 -24.87 13.46
N ASP A 437 9.63 -24.29 12.95
CA ASP A 437 9.77 -22.86 12.82
C ASP A 437 9.68 -22.49 11.34
N ILE A 438 8.94 -21.43 11.01
CA ILE A 438 8.72 -20.95 9.64
C ILE A 438 9.31 -19.57 9.50
N VAL A 439 10.11 -19.36 8.45
CA VAL A 439 10.48 -18.03 7.93
C VAL A 439 9.65 -17.71 6.68
N ASP A 440 9.13 -16.49 6.57
CA ASP A 440 8.31 -16.05 5.44
C ASP A 440 8.97 -14.86 4.73
N LEU A 441 9.45 -15.08 3.51
CA LEU A 441 10.18 -14.12 2.69
C LEU A 441 9.44 -13.75 1.40
N LYS A 442 8.12 -14.04 1.29
CA LYS A 442 7.35 -13.92 0.03
C LYS A 442 7.43 -12.57 -0.67
N ALA A 443 7.70 -11.50 0.07
CA ALA A 443 7.77 -10.15 -0.48
C ALA A 443 9.21 -9.67 -0.75
N ARG A 444 10.22 -10.51 -0.52
CA ARG A 444 11.62 -10.25 -0.85
C ARG A 444 11.86 -10.39 -2.35
N ASN A 445 12.53 -9.40 -2.96
CA ASN A 445 12.83 -9.41 -4.41
C ASN A 445 14.22 -9.95 -4.77
N ALA A 446 15.14 -9.99 -3.79
CA ALA A 446 16.53 -10.41 -4.02
C ALA A 446 16.68 -11.93 -3.87
N ALA A 447 17.58 -12.50 -4.67
CA ALA A 447 18.02 -13.88 -4.54
C ALA A 447 18.61 -14.16 -3.15
N THR A 448 18.18 -15.24 -2.53
CA THR A 448 18.46 -15.57 -1.13
C THR A 448 19.00 -16.98 -1.01
N THR A 449 20.05 -17.14 -0.20
CA THR A 449 20.56 -18.47 0.15
C THR A 449 20.07 -18.84 1.54
N ILE A 450 19.33 -19.94 1.65
CA ILE A 450 18.71 -20.42 2.89
C ILE A 450 19.24 -21.82 3.17
N ARG A 451 19.65 -22.08 4.41
CA ARG A 451 20.23 -23.35 4.86
C ARG A 451 19.69 -23.64 6.25
N PHE A 452 18.85 -24.65 6.38
CA PHE A 452 18.29 -24.98 7.67
C PHE A 452 19.37 -25.51 8.62
N ASN A 453 19.29 -25.08 9.89
CA ASN A 453 20.21 -25.47 10.96
C ASN A 453 21.73 -25.27 10.71
N ASP A 454 22.11 -24.37 9.79
CA ASP A 454 23.47 -23.84 9.68
C ASP A 454 23.53 -22.45 10.33
N SER A 455 24.52 -22.21 11.19
CA SER A 455 24.65 -20.98 12.02
C SER A 455 24.90 -19.70 11.21
N LYS A 456 24.76 -19.75 9.88
CA LYS A 456 25.12 -18.74 8.88
C LYS A 456 24.29 -18.86 7.59
N SER A 457 23.02 -19.24 7.69
CA SER A 457 22.14 -19.15 6.52
C SER A 457 21.63 -17.73 6.29
N GLY A 458 21.34 -17.39 5.03
CA GLY A 458 21.21 -16.02 4.54
C GLY A 458 22.34 -15.66 3.56
N ASN A 459 22.09 -14.78 2.60
CA ASN A 459 23.19 -14.25 1.79
C ASN A 459 24.09 -13.40 2.71
N ALA A 460 25.42 -13.48 2.57
CA ALA A 460 26.35 -12.77 3.46
C ALA A 460 26.26 -11.22 3.39
N ALA A 461 25.39 -10.69 2.52
CA ALA A 461 25.15 -9.27 2.35
C ALA A 461 23.98 -8.75 3.21
N GLU A 462 23.00 -9.59 3.58
CA GLU A 462 21.71 -9.15 4.12
C GLU A 462 21.39 -9.83 5.48
N ASP A 463 20.98 -11.11 5.59
CA ASP A 463 20.44 -11.67 6.87
C ASP A 463 21.19 -12.87 7.46
N VAL A 464 20.97 -13.15 8.75
CA VAL A 464 21.43 -14.37 9.46
C VAL A 464 20.21 -15.12 10.00
N ILE A 465 19.98 -16.33 9.49
CA ILE A 465 18.85 -17.18 9.87
C ILE A 465 19.41 -18.47 10.51
N ASP A 466 18.93 -18.81 11.71
CA ASP A 466 19.35 -19.98 12.49
C ASP A 466 18.16 -20.71 13.13
N GLY A 467 18.21 -22.04 13.15
CA GLY A 467 17.18 -22.88 13.77
C GLY A 467 15.77 -22.75 13.17
N ILE A 468 15.63 -22.90 11.85
CA ILE A 468 14.35 -22.86 11.12
C ILE A 468 14.15 -24.17 10.37
N GLU A 469 12.93 -24.72 10.35
CA GLU A 469 12.58 -25.98 9.69
C GLU A 469 11.73 -25.82 8.43
N ASN A 470 11.17 -24.62 8.19
CA ASN A 470 10.22 -24.36 7.10
C ASN A 470 10.42 -22.96 6.49
N VAL A 471 10.14 -22.82 5.20
CA VAL A 471 10.32 -21.56 4.48
C VAL A 471 9.22 -21.30 3.45
N PHE A 472 8.81 -20.04 3.36
CA PHE A 472 8.26 -19.45 2.15
C PHE A 472 9.30 -18.49 1.56
N GLY A 473 9.86 -18.81 0.41
CA GLY A 473 10.90 -18.03 -0.26
C GLY A 473 10.34 -16.82 -1.00
N GLY A 474 11.23 -16.09 -1.67
CA GLY A 474 10.96 -14.77 -2.21
C GLY A 474 10.61 -14.77 -3.69
N ARG A 475 10.97 -13.68 -4.36
CA ARG A 475 10.84 -13.49 -5.81
C ARG A 475 12.14 -13.61 -6.58
N GLY A 476 13.22 -13.92 -5.87
CA GLY A 476 14.56 -14.07 -6.42
C GLY A 476 14.79 -15.49 -6.93
N ALA A 477 15.94 -15.70 -7.58
CA ALA A 477 16.43 -17.06 -7.83
C ALA A 477 17.13 -17.56 -6.57
N ASP A 478 16.41 -18.29 -5.72
CA ASP A 478 16.81 -18.68 -4.39
C ASP A 478 17.60 -20.01 -4.37
N ASP A 479 18.49 -20.18 -3.39
CA ASP A 479 19.26 -21.40 -3.13
C ASP A 479 18.89 -21.92 -1.74
N ILE A 480 18.01 -22.93 -1.67
CA ILE A 480 17.41 -23.44 -0.43
C ILE A 480 17.92 -24.84 -0.15
N ILE A 481 18.46 -25.05 1.06
CA ILE A 481 18.95 -26.34 1.54
C ILE A 481 18.24 -26.67 2.86
N GLY A 482 17.44 -27.74 2.84
CA GLY A 482 16.83 -28.31 4.04
C GLY A 482 17.84 -29.01 4.96
N ASP A 483 17.36 -29.50 6.09
CA ASP A 483 18.20 -30.13 7.11
C ASP A 483 17.98 -31.66 7.16
N VAL A 484 18.08 -32.26 8.35
CA VAL A 484 17.85 -33.69 8.57
C VAL A 484 16.45 -34.01 9.10
N GLY A 485 15.67 -32.97 9.37
CA GLY A 485 14.29 -33.02 9.84
C GLY A 485 13.30 -32.96 8.67
N SER A 486 12.01 -33.11 8.98
CA SER A 486 10.97 -32.91 7.97
C SER A 486 10.78 -31.43 7.69
N ASN A 487 11.02 -31.02 6.46
CA ASN A 487 10.95 -29.63 6.04
C ASN A 487 9.71 -29.33 5.17
N MET A 488 9.15 -28.13 5.31
CA MET A 488 8.21 -27.58 4.35
C MET A 488 8.87 -26.41 3.62
N ILE A 489 9.13 -26.60 2.33
CA ILE A 489 9.82 -25.63 1.48
C ILE A 489 8.84 -25.17 0.41
N ASN A 490 8.54 -23.88 0.38
CA ASN A 490 8.00 -23.21 -0.78
C ASN A 490 9.06 -22.20 -1.23
N SER A 491 9.60 -22.30 -2.44
CA SER A 491 10.73 -21.44 -2.85
C SER A 491 10.29 -20.10 -3.41
N GLY A 492 9.06 -20.00 -3.90
CA GLY A 492 8.45 -18.72 -4.27
C GLY A 492 8.42 -18.54 -5.77
N ILE A 493 8.67 -17.33 -6.26
CA ILE A 493 8.79 -17.11 -7.72
C ILE A 493 10.26 -16.93 -8.08
N GLY A 494 10.67 -17.41 -9.25
CA GLY A 494 12.05 -17.33 -9.70
C GLY A 494 12.62 -18.72 -9.98
N ASN A 495 13.80 -18.77 -10.59
CA ASN A 495 14.42 -20.06 -10.92
C ASN A 495 15.25 -20.53 -9.72
N ASP A 496 14.68 -21.40 -8.92
CA ASP A 496 15.21 -21.78 -7.63
C ASP A 496 16.03 -23.07 -7.69
N THR A 497 16.97 -23.21 -6.77
CA THR A 497 17.68 -24.46 -6.51
C THR A 497 17.32 -24.94 -5.12
N ILE A 498 16.76 -26.15 -5.02
CA ILE A 498 16.24 -26.69 -3.78
C ILE A 498 16.89 -28.05 -3.51
N HIS A 499 17.51 -28.18 -2.34
CA HIS A 499 17.94 -29.45 -1.76
C HIS A 499 17.02 -29.76 -0.58
N GLY A 500 16.21 -30.82 -0.67
CA GLY A 500 15.30 -31.23 0.41
C GLY A 500 16.04 -31.58 1.69
N GLY A 501 17.20 -32.22 1.56
CA GLY A 501 17.98 -32.70 2.70
C GLY A 501 17.62 -34.14 3.03
N SER A 502 17.60 -34.47 4.31
CA SER A 502 17.09 -35.77 4.78
C SER A 502 15.83 -35.54 5.60
N GLY A 503 14.93 -36.51 5.66
CA GLY A 503 13.65 -36.37 6.37
C GLY A 503 12.47 -36.46 5.41
N LEU A 504 11.24 -36.36 5.94
CA LEU A 504 10.05 -36.39 5.09
C LEU A 504 9.69 -34.96 4.69
N ASP A 505 10.07 -34.57 3.47
CA ASP A 505 9.97 -33.18 3.02
C ASP A 505 8.72 -32.92 2.17
N ARG A 506 8.25 -31.68 2.19
CA ARG A 506 7.21 -31.16 1.31
C ARG A 506 7.74 -29.96 0.56
N ILE A 507 7.93 -30.10 -0.75
CA ILE A 507 8.56 -29.10 -1.59
C ILE A 507 7.57 -28.60 -2.65
N TYR A 508 7.44 -27.28 -2.71
CA TYR A 508 6.61 -26.53 -3.64
C TYR A 508 7.47 -25.44 -4.29
N PRO A 509 8.16 -25.74 -5.40
CA PRO A 509 9.04 -24.77 -6.04
C PRO A 509 8.24 -23.52 -6.49
N SER A 510 7.08 -23.74 -7.12
CA SER A 510 6.14 -22.72 -7.58
C SER A 510 6.59 -22.10 -8.91
N ASP A 511 6.38 -20.81 -9.19
CA ASP A 511 6.55 -20.29 -10.55
C ASP A 511 8.04 -20.06 -10.87
N GLY A 512 8.55 -20.62 -11.96
CA GLY A 512 9.97 -20.55 -12.29
C GLY A 512 10.51 -21.85 -12.88
N VAL A 513 11.69 -21.81 -13.49
CA VAL A 513 12.37 -23.03 -13.94
C VAL A 513 13.28 -23.53 -12.83
N ASP A 514 12.82 -24.55 -12.11
CA ASP A 514 13.40 -24.96 -10.84
C ASP A 514 14.26 -26.22 -10.94
N LEU A 515 15.19 -26.32 -10.00
CA LEU A 515 16.10 -27.45 -9.86
C LEU A 515 15.98 -28.05 -8.46
N VAL A 516 15.33 -29.20 -8.37
CA VAL A 516 15.02 -29.88 -7.10
C VAL A 516 15.84 -31.15 -6.92
N PHE A 517 16.45 -31.31 -5.75
CA PHE A 517 17.19 -32.50 -5.33
C PHE A 517 16.55 -33.07 -4.06
N VAL A 518 15.97 -34.26 -4.18
CA VAL A 518 15.40 -35.08 -3.08
C VAL A 518 15.96 -36.50 -3.09
N ASN A 519 17.03 -36.73 -3.86
CA ASN A 519 17.71 -38.02 -3.95
C ASN A 519 18.74 -38.24 -2.83
N ASP A 520 18.68 -37.46 -1.76
CA ASP A 520 19.72 -37.35 -0.74
C ASP A 520 19.57 -38.40 0.37
N ASP A 521 18.42 -39.07 0.49
CA ASP A 521 18.20 -40.11 1.50
C ASP A 521 17.24 -41.26 1.08
N THR A 522 16.58 -41.88 2.07
CA THR A 522 15.62 -43.00 1.91
C THR A 522 14.22 -42.68 2.48
N SER A 523 13.99 -41.41 2.82
CA SER A 523 12.74 -40.86 3.31
C SER A 523 11.76 -40.63 2.16
N TYR A 524 10.46 -40.61 2.46
CA TYR A 524 9.43 -40.28 1.47
C TYR A 524 9.26 -38.77 1.36
N ASP A 525 9.71 -38.18 0.24
CA ASP A 525 9.47 -36.78 -0.06
C ASP A 525 8.23 -36.57 -0.93
N PHE A 526 7.61 -35.40 -0.77
CA PHE A 526 6.53 -34.94 -1.62
C PHE A 526 6.95 -33.68 -2.36
N VAL A 527 7.02 -33.75 -3.69
CA VAL A 527 7.37 -32.61 -4.55
C VAL A 527 6.21 -32.32 -5.50
N SER A 528 5.83 -31.05 -5.65
CA SER A 528 4.78 -30.62 -6.59
C SER A 528 5.30 -29.60 -7.59
N LEU A 529 5.54 -30.05 -8.82
CA LEU A 529 5.99 -29.29 -9.99
C LEU A 529 4.80 -29.05 -10.94
N ASN A 530 3.75 -28.36 -10.48
CA ASN A 530 2.50 -28.22 -11.28
C ASN A 530 2.19 -26.74 -11.60
N ASP A 531 3.24 -25.97 -11.80
CA ASP A 531 3.29 -24.52 -12.11
C ASP A 531 3.25 -24.22 -13.61
N ARG A 532 3.53 -25.21 -14.48
CA ARG A 532 3.63 -25.07 -15.95
C ARG A 532 4.92 -24.48 -16.46
N ASP A 533 5.97 -24.58 -15.66
CA ASP A 533 7.33 -24.32 -16.09
C ASP A 533 8.08 -25.65 -16.33
N ALA A 534 9.35 -25.57 -16.73
CA ALA A 534 10.11 -26.72 -17.20
C ALA A 534 11.09 -27.21 -16.13
N ASP A 535 10.57 -27.79 -15.06
CA ASP A 535 11.36 -28.11 -13.88
C ASP A 535 12.20 -29.36 -14.04
N ARG A 536 13.26 -29.45 -13.23
CA ARG A 536 14.14 -30.62 -13.16
C ARG A 536 14.21 -31.12 -11.74
N CYS A 537 13.73 -32.35 -11.52
CA CYS A 537 13.77 -32.99 -10.21
C CYS A 537 14.59 -34.28 -10.23
N PHE A 538 15.53 -34.38 -9.30
CA PHE A 538 16.35 -35.55 -9.01
C PHE A 538 15.81 -36.23 -7.76
N PHE A 539 15.34 -37.47 -7.89
CA PHE A 539 14.55 -38.16 -6.86
C PHE A 539 14.84 -39.66 -6.81
N SER A 540 14.66 -40.30 -5.65
CA SER A 540 14.88 -41.73 -5.46
C SER A 540 13.66 -42.55 -5.89
N GLU A 541 13.80 -43.38 -6.93
CA GLU A 541 12.68 -44.19 -7.45
C GLU A 541 12.06 -45.12 -6.39
N GLY A 542 10.73 -45.07 -6.26
CA GLY A 542 9.96 -45.98 -5.39
C GLY A 542 9.86 -45.54 -3.93
N ILE A 543 10.41 -44.37 -3.60
CA ILE A 543 10.35 -43.76 -2.27
C ILE A 543 9.64 -42.39 -2.38
N ASP A 544 9.96 -41.55 -3.36
CA ASP A 544 9.35 -40.20 -3.43
C ASP A 544 8.05 -40.14 -4.21
N VAL A 545 7.22 -39.14 -3.88
CA VAL A 545 6.00 -38.80 -4.61
C VAL A 545 6.19 -37.44 -5.29
N VAL A 546 6.37 -37.46 -6.62
CA VAL A 546 6.51 -36.25 -7.43
C VAL A 546 5.27 -36.05 -8.29
N GLY A 547 4.50 -34.99 -8.01
CA GLY A 547 3.47 -34.47 -8.89
C GLY A 547 4.13 -33.56 -9.94
N ARG A 548 3.77 -33.74 -11.21
CA ARG A 548 4.38 -33.03 -12.34
C ARG A 548 3.37 -32.77 -13.45
N ASP A 549 3.69 -31.84 -14.33
CA ASP A 549 3.03 -31.70 -15.61
C ASP A 549 3.85 -32.27 -16.79
N ASN A 550 3.54 -31.87 -18.02
CA ASN A 550 4.15 -32.42 -19.23
C ASN A 550 5.45 -31.73 -19.64
N LEU A 551 5.81 -30.62 -19.00
CA LEU A 551 7.02 -29.84 -19.29
C LEU A 551 8.21 -30.29 -18.43
N ASP A 552 7.95 -30.97 -17.30
CA ASP A 552 8.97 -31.35 -16.32
C ASP A 552 9.82 -32.57 -16.70
N GLU A 553 11.10 -32.48 -16.37
CA GLU A 553 12.06 -33.57 -16.47
C GLU A 553 12.31 -34.23 -15.10
N LEU A 554 11.98 -35.52 -15.00
CA LEU A 554 12.30 -36.34 -13.83
C LEU A 554 13.53 -37.19 -14.12
N ASN A 555 14.57 -37.00 -13.32
CA ASN A 555 15.85 -37.69 -13.43
C ASN A 555 16.05 -38.62 -12.22
N PRO A 556 15.74 -39.93 -12.34
CA PRO A 556 16.12 -40.87 -11.30
C PRO A 556 17.67 -40.97 -11.22
N PRO A 557 18.24 -41.32 -10.06
CA PRO A 557 19.69 -41.36 -9.83
C PRO A 557 20.47 -42.28 -10.78
#